data_AF-A0A7C1I3H1-F1
#
_entry.id   AF-A0A7C1I3H1-F1
#
_cell.length_a   1.000
_cell.length_b   1.000
_cell.length_c   1.000
_cell.angle_alpha   90.00
_cell.angle_beta   90.00
_cell.angle_gamma   90.00
#
_symmetry.space_group_name_H-M   'P 1'
#
loop_
_entity.id
_entity.type
_entity.pdbx_description
1 polymer ?
#
loop_
_entity_poly.entity_id
_entity_poly.type
_entity_poly.pdbx_seq_one_letter_code
_entity_poly.pdbx_strand_id
1 'polypeptide(L)'
;MKNLKFLAIFIIAAAVLSSCGGLNKMVKEADLVSYKVTPEVLEMHGGVVDVTVDVNFPGKYFNKKAIVTLTPVLRYTGGEKELNSLVLQGEDVTENNKVISYDNGGKASISNKFEYEDEMMRSELYFDVSAQMKGKTAQIGDVKLADGIITTPQLVSVDPKVLMFSDKFERIIPESYETDIQYVINRADVRTSEIRKDDVKKMNDVLKNTQENERLELKGLEISAYASPDGPVDFNTDLAAKRKSSADRYLSGQLKQTNVEVADELISMMTTPEDWEGFKKLMEESDIQDKEMILRVLSMHSDPVVREQEIKNLSAAFEVIKDEILPKLRRSKFTVKMEHIGWSDEELKDLWTSNPDTLKLEELLYAATLFDNNETKLAIYKKTANAFPGCARAHGNMGAVLYKMGELDAAEKAFKAAKDIVDNDILNNNLGAIALKNGDVEAAKEAFTASLGAGEKVSYNLGIVNIMEGDYDAALNNFGSEPSFNAALARYLKGDVDGAWRTAANLPGENPYRYYLLSVIAANQDKPEVAVENLKLAIENCESPRMMIERALKDLEFAKLWNLDAFKAIVQ
;
A
#
# COMPACT_ATOMS: atom_id res chain seq x y z
N MET A 1 -15.14 28.29 12.89
CA MET A 1 -14.66 29.56 13.45
C MET A 1 -15.17 30.78 12.66
N LYS A 2 -16.27 31.40 13.09
CA LYS A 2 -16.61 32.77 12.66
C LYS A 2 -17.06 33.51 13.91
N ASN A 3 -16.35 34.59 14.25
CA ASN A 3 -16.63 35.55 15.33
C ASN A 3 -15.95 35.30 16.69
N LEU A 4 -14.62 35.14 16.73
CA LEU A 4 -13.85 35.68 17.85
C LEU A 4 -13.31 37.04 17.42
N LYS A 5 -14.13 38.10 17.51
CA LYS A 5 -13.68 39.45 17.14
C LYS A 5 -12.57 39.90 18.10
N PHE A 6 -11.31 39.73 17.71
CA PHE A 6 -10.19 40.29 18.45
C PHE A 6 -10.12 41.79 18.18
N LEU A 7 -10.36 42.59 19.22
CA LEU A 7 -10.05 44.00 19.21
C LEU A 7 -8.54 44.14 19.47
N ALA A 8 -7.80 44.78 18.57
CA ALA A 8 -6.38 45.05 18.81
C ALA A 8 -6.20 45.87 20.09
N ILE A 9 -5.36 45.40 21.01
CA ILE A 9 -5.08 46.07 22.29
C ILE A 9 -3.75 46.80 22.17
N PHE A 10 -3.76 48.11 22.44
CA PHE A 10 -2.57 48.95 22.41
C PHE A 10 -1.89 48.96 23.79
N ILE A 11 -0.63 48.54 23.85
CA ILE A 11 0.20 48.65 25.06
C ILE A 11 1.18 49.80 24.83
N ILE A 12 0.88 50.94 25.45
CA ILE A 12 1.71 52.14 25.34
C ILE A 12 2.87 52.03 26.32
N ALA A 13 4.10 51.84 25.83
CA ALA A 13 5.29 52.02 26.64
C ALA A 13 5.40 53.49 27.07
N ALA A 14 5.75 53.75 28.33
CA ALA A 14 5.95 55.10 28.84
C ALA A 14 6.99 55.85 27.99
N ALA A 15 6.52 56.72 27.10
CA ALA A 15 7.37 57.36 26.10
C ALA A 15 8.31 58.38 26.75
N VAL A 16 9.61 58.23 26.50
CA VAL A 16 10.56 59.35 26.61
C VAL A 16 10.15 60.36 25.53
N LEU A 17 9.47 61.43 25.96
CA LEU A 17 8.89 62.44 25.08
C LEU A 17 9.99 63.12 24.26
N SER A 18 10.08 62.75 22.98
CA SER A 18 10.91 63.47 22.01
C SER A 18 10.39 64.91 21.89
N SER A 19 11.26 65.90 21.70
CA SER A 19 10.85 67.30 21.52
C SER A 19 10.15 67.60 20.18
N CYS A 20 9.76 66.55 19.42
CA CYS A 20 9.17 66.67 18.08
C CYS A 20 7.64 66.49 18.16
N GLY A 21 6.90 67.62 18.11
CA GLY A 21 5.43 67.62 18.24
C GLY A 21 4.70 66.70 17.26
N GLY A 22 5.24 66.51 16.05
CA GLY A 22 4.66 65.60 15.05
C GLY A 22 4.71 64.12 15.45
N LEU A 23 5.84 63.64 15.98
CA LEU A 23 5.97 62.27 16.48
C LEU A 23 5.14 62.08 17.75
N ASN A 24 5.15 63.05 18.67
CA ASN A 24 4.34 62.98 19.89
C ASN A 24 2.83 62.89 19.61
N LYS A 25 2.35 63.52 18.53
CA LYS A 25 0.96 63.38 18.08
C LYS A 25 0.67 61.93 17.66
N MET A 26 1.53 61.36 16.82
CA MET A 26 1.36 59.98 16.33
C MET A 26 1.38 58.94 17.44
N VAL A 27 2.19 59.15 18.49
CA VAL A 27 2.21 58.30 19.70
C VAL A 27 0.90 58.43 20.48
N LYS A 28 0.40 59.67 20.67
CA LYS A 28 -0.83 59.92 21.46
C LYS A 28 -2.11 59.44 20.78
N GLU A 29 -2.13 59.40 19.45
CA GLU A 29 -3.29 59.05 18.62
C GLU A 29 -3.12 57.67 17.98
N ALA A 30 -2.23 56.83 18.51
CA ALA A 30 -1.88 55.54 17.92
C ALA A 30 -3.07 54.56 17.90
N ASP A 31 -4.00 54.71 18.84
CA ASP A 31 -5.26 53.99 18.96
C ASP A 31 -6.23 54.25 17.79
N LEU A 32 -6.02 55.33 17.01
CA LEU A 32 -6.82 55.62 15.81
C LEU A 32 -6.43 54.73 14.62
N VAL A 33 -5.29 54.04 14.66
CA VAL A 33 -4.86 53.12 13.61
C VAL A 33 -5.58 51.79 13.79
N SER A 34 -6.18 51.31 12.70
CA SER A 34 -6.93 50.04 12.70
C SER A 34 -6.14 48.94 12.01
N TYR A 35 -6.19 47.74 12.59
CA TYR A 35 -5.47 46.56 12.15
C TYR A 35 -6.45 45.43 11.88
N LYS A 36 -6.19 44.62 10.85
CA LYS A 36 -6.92 43.40 10.57
C LYS A 36 -5.92 42.29 10.23
N VAL A 37 -5.99 41.20 10.98
CA VAL A 37 -5.16 40.00 10.75
C VAL A 37 -5.96 38.99 9.93
N THR A 38 -5.31 38.31 9.01
CA THR A 38 -5.87 37.19 8.24
C THR A 38 -4.85 36.05 8.18
N PRO A 39 -5.21 34.85 8.67
CA PRO A 39 -6.46 34.51 9.36
C PRO A 39 -6.61 35.21 10.73
N GLU A 40 -7.84 35.29 11.26
CA GLU A 40 -8.13 35.97 12.55
C GLU A 40 -7.50 35.22 13.75
N VAL A 41 -7.43 33.90 13.65
CA VAL A 41 -6.64 33.03 14.52
C VAL A 41 -5.61 32.36 13.62
N LEU A 42 -4.33 32.37 14.01
CA LEU A 42 -3.29 31.78 13.19
C LEU A 42 -3.45 30.25 13.16
N GLU A 43 -3.21 29.66 12.00
CA GLU A 43 -3.35 28.23 11.75
C GLU A 43 -2.07 27.72 11.09
N MET A 44 -1.54 26.59 11.58
CA MET A 44 -0.41 25.91 10.95
C MET A 44 -0.93 24.97 9.87
N HIS A 45 -0.30 24.99 8.69
CA HIS A 45 -0.54 24.07 7.59
C HIS A 45 0.81 23.62 7.03
N GLY A 46 1.05 22.31 6.97
CA GLY A 46 2.29 21.79 6.40
C GLY A 46 3.56 22.22 7.12
N GLY A 47 3.50 22.43 8.45
CA GLY A 47 4.61 22.96 9.24
C GLY A 47 4.82 24.47 9.12
N VAL A 48 3.94 25.18 8.41
CA VAL A 48 4.10 26.60 8.12
C VAL A 48 2.88 27.40 8.53
N VAL A 49 3.12 28.64 8.98
CA VAL A 49 2.10 29.60 9.35
C VAL A 49 2.19 30.81 8.42
N ASP A 50 1.07 31.10 7.77
CA ASP A 50 0.91 32.29 6.93
C ASP A 50 0.07 33.34 7.69
N VAL A 51 0.53 34.59 7.66
CA VAL A 51 -0.21 35.70 8.26
C VAL A 51 -0.14 36.94 7.37
N THR A 52 -1.28 37.59 7.18
CA THR A 52 -1.38 38.90 6.54
C THR A 52 -1.97 39.90 7.52
N VAL A 53 -1.34 41.07 7.64
CA VAL A 53 -1.82 42.15 8.50
C VAL A 53 -2.09 43.39 7.65
N ASP A 54 -3.36 43.74 7.53
CA ASP A 54 -3.81 44.99 6.93
C ASP A 54 -3.83 46.10 7.97
N VAL A 55 -3.25 47.24 7.62
CA VAL A 55 -3.17 48.44 8.46
C VAL A 55 -3.86 49.59 7.76
N ASN A 56 -4.75 50.27 8.46
CA ASN A 56 -5.50 51.40 7.96
C ASN A 56 -5.31 52.63 8.85
N PHE A 57 -4.65 53.64 8.29
CA PHE A 57 -4.36 54.91 8.91
C PHE A 57 -5.44 55.93 8.56
N PRO A 58 -6.03 56.61 9.54
CA PRO A 58 -7.02 57.65 9.27
C PRO A 58 -6.36 58.93 8.72
N GLY A 59 -7.18 59.77 8.10
CA GLY A 59 -6.76 61.12 7.74
C GLY A 59 -6.30 61.91 8.97
N LYS A 60 -5.33 62.79 8.74
CA LYS A 60 -4.64 63.66 9.71
C LYS A 60 -3.78 62.97 10.76
N TYR A 61 -3.59 61.65 10.67
CA TYR A 61 -2.69 60.89 11.56
C TYR A 61 -1.24 60.89 11.07
N PHE A 62 -0.99 60.36 9.86
CA PHE A 62 0.35 60.02 9.38
C PHE A 62 1.17 61.26 9.03
N ASN A 63 2.19 61.61 9.81
CA ASN A 63 2.94 62.85 9.60
C ASN A 63 3.66 62.87 8.24
N LYS A 64 3.54 63.99 7.50
CA LYS A 64 4.12 64.17 6.16
C LYS A 64 5.61 63.85 6.08
N LYS A 65 6.37 64.05 7.16
CA LYS A 65 7.84 63.88 7.20
C LYS A 65 8.31 62.66 8.00
N ALA A 66 7.39 61.79 8.42
CA ALA A 66 7.72 60.60 9.19
C ALA A 66 7.91 59.38 8.30
N ILE A 67 8.81 58.49 8.73
CA ILE A 67 8.91 57.11 8.29
C ILE A 67 8.40 56.26 9.45
N VAL A 68 7.43 55.37 9.19
CA VAL A 68 6.88 54.45 10.18
C VAL A 68 7.30 53.04 9.81
N THR A 69 7.89 52.31 10.75
CA THR A 69 8.23 50.90 10.61
C THR A 69 7.34 50.10 11.54
N LEU A 70 6.58 49.16 10.99
CA LEU A 70 5.81 48.17 11.74
C LEU A 70 6.52 46.83 11.63
N THR A 71 7.10 46.36 12.73
CA THR A 71 7.82 45.07 12.78
C THR A 71 6.91 44.03 13.43
N PRO A 72 6.41 43.01 12.69
CA PRO A 72 5.68 41.93 13.31
C PRO A 72 6.62 41.05 14.13
N VAL A 73 6.27 40.81 15.39
CA VAL A 73 7.07 40.01 16.33
C VAL A 73 6.18 38.96 16.96
N LEU A 74 6.56 37.69 16.80
CA LEU A 74 5.90 36.57 17.45
C LEU A 74 6.59 36.31 18.79
N ARG A 75 5.89 36.52 19.91
CA ARG A 75 6.42 36.31 21.26
C ARG A 75 5.89 35.03 21.85
N TYR A 76 6.73 34.16 22.39
CA TYR A 76 6.31 32.87 22.96
C TYR A 76 7.23 32.44 24.11
N THR A 77 6.88 31.33 24.77
CA THR A 77 7.70 30.84 25.90
C THR A 77 9.03 30.34 25.36
N GLY A 78 10.13 31.02 25.71
CA GLY A 78 11.47 30.64 25.26
C GLY A 78 12.10 31.62 24.27
N GLY A 79 11.35 32.57 23.70
CA GLY A 79 11.93 33.58 22.81
C GLY A 79 10.92 34.44 22.05
N GLU A 80 11.46 35.23 21.13
CA GLU A 80 10.70 36.05 20.18
C GLU A 80 11.25 35.82 18.76
N LYS A 81 10.38 35.87 17.75
CA LYS A 81 10.72 35.74 16.34
C LYS A 81 10.25 36.98 15.59
N GLU A 82 11.20 37.82 15.19
CA GLU A 82 10.93 38.96 14.32
C GLU A 82 10.65 38.48 12.88
N LEU A 83 9.62 39.07 12.26
CA LEU A 83 9.23 38.81 10.88
C LEU A 83 9.55 40.05 10.02
N ASN A 84 9.36 39.94 8.70
CA ASN A 84 9.66 41.04 7.79
C ASN A 84 8.79 42.26 8.13
N SER A 85 9.43 43.43 8.19
CA SER A 85 8.79 44.68 8.61
C SER A 85 8.13 45.43 7.45
N LEU A 86 7.07 46.15 7.75
CA LEU A 86 6.39 47.06 6.83
C LEU A 86 6.89 48.48 7.06
N VAL A 87 7.60 49.05 6.07
CA VAL A 87 8.08 50.44 6.13
C VAL A 87 7.19 51.33 5.26
N LEU A 88 6.67 52.40 5.87
CA LEU A 88 5.78 53.37 5.27
C LEU A 88 6.35 54.78 5.45
N GLN A 89 5.99 55.71 4.57
CA GLN A 89 6.47 57.08 4.65
C GLN A 89 5.37 58.12 4.41
N GLY A 90 5.58 59.31 4.95
CA GLY A 90 4.74 60.46 4.66
C GLY A 90 5.06 61.08 3.30
N GLU A 91 4.13 61.89 2.80
CA GLU A 91 4.19 62.52 1.47
C GLU A 91 5.34 63.51 1.23
N ASP A 92 6.01 64.00 2.28
CA ASP A 92 7.19 64.90 2.19
C ASP A 92 8.52 64.12 2.36
N VAL A 93 8.49 62.79 2.49
CA VAL A 93 9.70 61.96 2.59
C VAL A 93 10.19 61.56 1.19
N THR A 94 11.49 61.64 0.94
CA THR A 94 12.11 61.38 -0.37
C THR A 94 12.59 59.94 -0.58
N GLU A 95 12.45 59.08 0.43
CA GLU A 95 12.73 57.64 0.31
C GLU A 95 11.74 56.95 -0.63
N ASN A 96 11.95 55.67 -0.94
CA ASN A 96 11.12 54.90 -1.88
C ASN A 96 10.19 53.89 -1.18
N ASN A 97 9.65 54.24 -0.01
CA ASN A 97 8.66 53.43 0.70
C ASN A 97 7.24 53.81 0.28
N LYS A 98 6.27 52.97 0.63
CA LYS A 98 4.86 53.25 0.34
C LYS A 98 4.39 54.51 1.08
N VAL A 99 3.85 55.46 0.31
CA VAL A 99 3.39 56.75 0.83
C VAL A 99 1.99 56.64 1.44
N ILE A 100 1.80 57.23 2.63
CA ILE A 100 0.50 57.44 3.27
C ILE A 100 0.18 58.94 3.29
N SER A 101 -0.99 59.32 2.78
CA SER A 101 -1.39 60.73 2.70
C SER A 101 -1.74 61.26 4.08
N TYR A 102 -1.26 62.46 4.42
CA TYR A 102 -1.66 63.10 5.67
C TYR A 102 -3.13 63.49 5.63
N ASP A 103 -3.67 63.98 4.51
CA ASP A 103 -5.03 64.49 4.47
C ASP A 103 -6.08 63.37 4.39
N ASN A 104 -5.81 62.36 3.57
CA ASN A 104 -6.76 61.29 3.27
C ASN A 104 -6.51 59.99 4.05
N GLY A 105 -5.37 59.86 4.73
CA GLY A 105 -4.93 58.61 5.34
C GLY A 105 -4.44 57.60 4.29
N GLY A 106 -4.49 56.31 4.62
CA GLY A 106 -4.10 55.28 3.68
C GLY A 106 -4.11 53.87 4.26
N LYS A 107 -4.03 52.88 3.36
CA LYS A 107 -3.99 51.46 3.70
C LYS A 107 -2.69 50.83 3.25
N ALA A 108 -2.15 49.97 4.08
CA ALA A 108 -1.02 49.12 3.77
C ALA A 108 -1.26 47.69 4.26
N SER A 109 -0.49 46.76 3.74
CA SER A 109 -0.61 45.34 4.07
C SER A 109 0.77 44.72 4.04
N ILE A 110 1.00 43.74 4.89
CA ILE A 110 2.20 42.90 4.87
C ILE A 110 1.82 41.45 5.11
N SER A 111 2.40 40.57 4.30
CA SER A 111 2.25 39.12 4.44
C SER A 111 3.59 38.51 4.85
N ASN A 112 3.53 37.64 5.85
CA ASN A 112 4.68 36.87 6.34
C ASN A 112 4.34 35.38 6.34
N LYS A 113 5.38 34.57 6.14
CA LYS A 113 5.35 33.11 6.16
C LYS A 113 6.51 32.63 7.03
N PHE A 114 6.26 31.77 8.00
CA PHE A 114 7.31 31.25 8.89
C PHE A 114 7.04 29.81 9.32
N GLU A 115 8.12 29.05 9.51
CA GLU A 115 8.03 27.69 10.05
C GLU A 115 7.61 27.71 11.52
N TYR A 116 6.74 26.77 11.86
CA TYR A 116 6.19 26.55 13.18
C TYR A 116 7.16 25.75 14.06
N GLU A 117 7.23 26.12 15.33
CA GLU A 117 7.97 25.41 16.39
C GLU A 117 7.00 25.19 17.57
N ASP A 118 7.15 24.09 18.32
CA ASP A 118 6.15 23.66 19.31
C ASP A 118 5.89 24.70 20.42
N GLU A 119 6.90 25.50 20.77
CA GLU A 119 6.80 26.59 21.74
C GLU A 119 5.86 27.72 21.27
N MET A 120 5.62 27.83 19.95
CA MET A 120 4.78 28.86 19.35
C MET A 120 3.27 28.59 19.50
N MET A 121 2.85 27.40 19.94
CA MET A 121 1.42 27.07 20.08
C MET A 121 0.64 28.12 20.91
N ARG A 122 1.28 28.67 21.95
CA ARG A 122 0.73 29.72 22.85
C ARG A 122 1.41 31.08 22.66
N SER A 123 1.87 31.37 21.45
CA SER A 123 2.48 32.65 21.12
C SER A 123 1.50 33.82 21.20
N GLU A 124 2.01 35.03 21.11
CA GLU A 124 1.25 36.25 20.87
C GLU A 124 1.93 37.01 19.71
N LEU A 125 1.17 37.37 18.68
CA LEU A 125 1.68 38.18 17.59
C LEU A 125 1.48 39.66 17.91
N TYR A 126 2.55 40.44 17.81
CA TYR A 126 2.54 41.90 17.99
C TYR A 126 3.02 42.61 16.73
N PHE A 127 2.64 43.88 16.59
CA PHE A 127 3.44 44.86 15.88
C PHE A 127 4.20 45.73 16.86
N ASP A 128 5.52 45.77 16.70
CA ASP A 128 6.39 46.74 17.35
C ASP A 128 6.50 47.94 16.41
N VAL A 129 5.87 49.05 16.79
CA VAL A 129 5.71 50.21 15.91
C VAL A 129 6.66 51.33 16.31
N SER A 130 7.51 51.74 15.37
CA SER A 130 8.40 52.88 15.53
C SER A 130 8.19 53.92 14.44
N ALA A 131 8.41 55.19 14.77
CA ALA A 131 8.37 56.29 13.83
C ALA A 131 9.62 57.16 13.92
N GLN A 132 10.21 57.45 12.77
CA GLN A 132 11.40 58.29 12.64
C GLN A 132 11.09 59.56 11.88
N MET A 133 11.60 60.71 12.35
CA MET A 133 11.50 61.99 11.67
C MET A 133 12.74 62.84 11.96
N LYS A 134 13.42 63.33 10.91
CA LYS A 134 14.61 64.18 11.01
C LYS A 134 15.69 63.61 11.95
N GLY A 135 15.98 62.31 11.84
CA GLY A 135 16.98 61.61 12.65
C GLY A 135 16.57 61.30 14.10
N LYS A 136 15.36 61.68 14.52
CA LYS A 136 14.80 61.30 15.83
C LYS A 136 13.84 60.12 15.66
N THR A 137 13.95 59.12 16.53
CA THR A 137 13.05 57.97 16.57
C THR A 137 12.15 58.08 17.81
N ALA A 138 10.87 57.76 17.65
CA ALA A 138 9.90 57.60 18.72
C ALA A 138 9.32 56.18 18.62
N GLN A 139 9.26 55.48 19.75
CA GLN A 139 8.49 54.25 19.85
C GLN A 139 7.02 54.61 20.00
N ILE A 140 6.17 54.12 19.10
CA ILE A 140 4.73 54.32 19.15
C ILE A 140 4.11 53.34 20.16
N GLY A 141 4.62 52.11 20.21
CA GLY A 141 4.22 51.07 21.16
C GLY A 141 3.97 49.74 20.47
N ASP A 142 3.46 48.80 21.27
CA ASP A 142 3.19 47.45 20.84
C ASP A 142 1.69 47.27 20.60
N VAL A 143 1.34 46.70 19.45
CA VAL A 143 -0.05 46.40 19.10
C VAL A 143 -0.24 44.90 19.07
N LYS A 144 -1.04 44.36 19.99
CA LYS A 144 -1.37 42.93 19.96
C LYS A 144 -2.29 42.63 18.77
N LEU A 145 -1.88 41.68 17.94
CA LEU A 145 -2.53 41.32 16.68
C LEU A 145 -3.29 39.99 16.76
N ALA A 146 -2.69 38.95 17.33
CA ALA A 146 -3.31 37.62 17.42
C ALA A 146 -2.79 36.83 18.63
N ASP A 147 -3.56 35.82 19.03
CA ASP A 147 -3.27 34.89 20.12
C ASP A 147 -3.07 33.48 19.58
N GLY A 148 -1.90 32.90 19.89
CA GLY A 148 -1.43 31.55 19.60
C GLY A 148 -1.61 31.07 18.16
N ILE A 149 -1.47 29.76 17.97
CA ILE A 149 -1.52 29.10 16.68
C ILE A 149 -2.30 27.79 16.84
N ILE A 150 -3.31 27.57 16.01
CA ILE A 150 -4.02 26.30 15.91
C ILE A 150 -3.12 25.28 15.20
N THR A 151 -2.90 24.14 15.85
CA THR A 151 -1.98 23.09 15.40
C THR A 151 -2.69 21.75 15.23
N THR A 152 -3.99 21.78 14.95
CA THR A 152 -4.81 20.59 14.70
C THR A 152 -4.21 19.63 13.67
N PRO A 153 -3.49 20.06 12.61
CA PRO A 153 -2.80 19.12 11.70
C PRO A 153 -1.77 18.22 12.38
N GLN A 154 -1.16 18.62 13.49
CA GLN A 154 -0.25 17.76 14.26
C GLN A 154 -0.95 16.55 14.90
N LEU A 155 -2.29 16.49 14.87
CA LEU A 155 -3.01 15.29 15.30
C LEU A 155 -2.85 14.12 14.32
N VAL A 156 -2.28 14.33 13.14
CA VAL A 156 -2.09 13.28 12.12
C VAL A 156 -1.46 12.02 12.73
N SER A 157 -2.11 10.88 12.52
CA SER A 157 -1.60 9.58 12.93
C SER A 157 -0.57 9.12 11.91
N VAL A 158 0.70 9.09 12.29
CA VAL A 158 1.79 8.60 11.42
C VAL A 158 1.87 7.08 11.54
N ASP A 159 0.95 6.36 10.87
CA ASP A 159 0.82 4.90 10.89
C ASP A 159 0.92 4.26 9.49
N PRO A 160 2.02 4.49 8.73
CA PRO A 160 2.12 3.97 7.39
C PRO A 160 2.05 2.44 7.37
N LYS A 161 1.33 1.92 6.37
CA LYS A 161 1.02 0.51 6.17
C LYS A 161 2.11 -0.14 5.31
N VAL A 162 2.70 -1.22 5.82
CA VAL A 162 3.60 -2.09 5.06
C VAL A 162 2.83 -3.17 4.28
N LEU A 163 3.42 -3.58 3.17
CA LEU A 163 3.00 -4.65 2.28
C LEU A 163 3.79 -5.93 2.59
N MET A 164 3.14 -7.07 2.38
CA MET A 164 3.77 -8.39 2.50
C MET A 164 3.73 -9.06 1.13
N PHE A 165 4.75 -9.85 0.83
CA PHE A 165 4.79 -10.74 -0.30
C PHE A 165 3.89 -11.96 -0.07
N SER A 166 3.14 -12.34 -1.09
CA SER A 166 2.41 -13.62 -1.09
C SER A 166 3.37 -14.79 -1.26
N ASP A 167 3.03 -15.91 -0.64
CA ASP A 167 3.57 -17.21 -0.99
C ASP A 167 2.96 -17.71 -2.31
N LYS A 168 3.48 -18.83 -2.81
CA LYS A 168 2.96 -19.58 -3.96
C LYS A 168 2.67 -21.02 -3.53
N PHE A 169 2.20 -21.22 -2.31
CA PHE A 169 1.90 -22.55 -1.79
C PHE A 169 0.65 -23.10 -2.46
N GLU A 170 0.79 -24.24 -3.10
CA GLU A 170 -0.31 -25.03 -3.63
C GLU A 170 -0.40 -26.32 -2.83
N ARG A 171 -1.52 -26.51 -2.12
CA ARG A 171 -1.73 -27.71 -1.31
C ARG A 171 -2.01 -28.93 -2.17
N ILE A 172 -2.69 -28.76 -3.29
CA ILE A 172 -3.05 -29.85 -4.20
C ILE A 172 -2.30 -29.61 -5.49
N ILE A 173 -1.36 -30.50 -5.79
CA ILE A 173 -0.53 -30.42 -7.00
C ILE A 173 -0.95 -31.55 -7.94
N PRO A 174 -1.57 -31.24 -9.09
CA PRO A 174 -1.89 -32.24 -10.10
C PRO A 174 -0.61 -32.83 -10.70
N GLU A 175 -0.55 -34.15 -10.77
CA GLU A 175 0.53 -34.91 -11.38
C GLU A 175 -0.04 -35.90 -12.41
N SER A 176 0.75 -36.18 -13.46
CA SER A 176 0.40 -37.20 -14.44
C SER A 176 1.60 -38.06 -14.80
N TYR A 177 1.33 -39.36 -14.95
CA TYR A 177 2.29 -40.33 -15.45
C TYR A 177 1.77 -40.97 -16.72
N GLU A 178 2.58 -40.97 -17.78
CA GLU A 178 2.19 -41.51 -19.09
C GLU A 178 3.15 -42.60 -19.55
N THR A 179 2.61 -43.67 -20.13
CA THR A 179 3.40 -44.75 -20.73
C THR A 179 2.64 -45.44 -21.86
N ASP A 180 3.36 -46.06 -22.79
CA ASP A 180 2.77 -46.74 -23.94
C ASP A 180 3.06 -48.25 -23.92
N ILE A 181 2.04 -49.06 -24.23
CA ILE A 181 2.25 -50.45 -24.67
C ILE A 181 2.20 -50.49 -26.20
N GLN A 182 3.29 -50.91 -26.84
CA GLN A 182 3.38 -50.96 -28.30
C GLN A 182 2.99 -52.33 -28.86
N TYR A 183 2.39 -52.33 -30.05
CA TYR A 183 1.91 -53.52 -30.73
C TYR A 183 2.65 -53.75 -32.04
N VAL A 184 2.74 -55.02 -32.42
CA VAL A 184 3.14 -55.42 -33.78
C VAL A 184 2.02 -55.03 -34.76
N ILE A 185 2.39 -54.80 -36.02
CA ILE A 185 1.44 -54.51 -37.10
C ILE A 185 0.30 -55.53 -37.13
N ASN A 186 -0.94 -55.06 -37.30
CA ASN A 186 -2.16 -55.87 -37.37
C ASN A 186 -2.44 -56.79 -36.16
N ARG A 187 -1.72 -56.59 -35.05
CA ARG A 187 -1.87 -57.36 -33.81
C ARG A 187 -2.36 -56.49 -32.66
N ALA A 188 -3.00 -57.15 -31.70
CA ALA A 188 -3.57 -56.57 -30.50
C ALA A 188 -3.20 -57.36 -29.24
N ASP A 189 -2.26 -58.29 -29.30
CA ASP A 189 -1.76 -58.95 -28.08
C ASP A 189 -0.66 -58.14 -27.43
N VAL A 190 -0.80 -57.95 -26.11
CA VAL A 190 0.22 -57.33 -25.26
C VAL A 190 1.38 -58.31 -25.10
N ARG A 191 2.58 -57.91 -25.54
CA ARG A 191 3.77 -58.75 -25.49
C ARG A 191 4.46 -58.64 -24.14
N THR A 192 5.06 -59.74 -23.68
CA THR A 192 5.87 -59.77 -22.44
C THR A 192 7.04 -58.77 -22.47
N SER A 193 7.61 -58.49 -23.64
CA SER A 193 8.68 -57.51 -23.79
C SER A 193 8.22 -56.08 -23.50
N GLU A 194 6.96 -55.74 -23.79
CA GLU A 194 6.40 -54.40 -23.57
C GLU A 194 6.13 -54.15 -22.10
N ILE A 195 5.48 -55.10 -21.44
CA ILE A 195 5.11 -54.97 -20.01
C ILE A 195 6.32 -55.06 -19.07
N ARG A 196 7.49 -55.44 -19.60
CA ARG A 196 8.76 -55.47 -18.86
C ARG A 196 9.59 -54.19 -19.02
N LYS A 197 9.15 -53.25 -19.87
CA LYS A 197 9.79 -51.94 -19.98
C LYS A 197 9.67 -51.18 -18.65
N ASP A 198 10.67 -50.35 -18.37
CA ASP A 198 10.78 -49.69 -17.06
C ASP A 198 9.72 -48.62 -16.86
N ASP A 199 9.25 -47.98 -17.92
CA ASP A 199 8.13 -47.03 -17.90
C ASP A 199 6.81 -47.69 -17.51
N VAL A 200 6.52 -48.89 -18.04
CA VAL A 200 5.32 -49.66 -17.69
C VAL A 200 5.41 -50.20 -16.25
N LYS A 201 6.58 -50.65 -15.80
CA LYS A 201 6.77 -51.05 -14.39
C LYS A 201 6.52 -49.87 -13.44
N LYS A 202 7.10 -48.71 -13.74
CA LYS A 202 6.92 -47.48 -12.96
C LYS A 202 5.44 -47.06 -12.90
N MET A 203 4.68 -47.20 -13.98
CA MET A 203 3.23 -46.96 -13.96
C MET A 203 2.54 -47.83 -12.90
N ASN A 204 2.87 -49.12 -12.85
CA ASN A 204 2.29 -50.03 -11.86
C ASN A 204 2.72 -49.67 -10.43
N ASP A 205 3.98 -49.25 -10.24
CA ASP A 205 4.47 -48.76 -8.94
C ASP A 205 3.74 -47.48 -8.51
N VAL A 206 3.48 -46.56 -9.45
CA VAL A 206 2.71 -45.33 -9.23
C VAL A 206 1.27 -45.65 -8.80
N LEU A 207 0.58 -46.53 -9.52
CA LEU A 207 -0.78 -46.97 -9.18
C LEU A 207 -0.84 -47.66 -7.82
N LYS A 208 0.20 -48.41 -7.46
CA LYS A 208 0.31 -49.00 -6.13
C LYS A 208 0.50 -47.92 -5.06
N ASN A 209 1.38 -46.96 -5.31
CA ASN A 209 1.68 -45.88 -4.38
C ASN A 209 0.46 -44.97 -4.13
N THR A 210 -0.42 -44.76 -5.11
CA THR A 210 -1.68 -43.99 -4.91
C THR A 210 -2.64 -44.63 -3.89
N GLN A 211 -2.46 -45.91 -3.54
CA GLN A 211 -3.26 -46.57 -2.51
C GLN A 211 -2.51 -46.69 -1.17
N GLU A 212 -1.19 -46.79 -1.20
CA GLU A 212 -0.37 -46.88 0.02
C GLU A 212 -0.06 -45.51 0.64
N ASN A 213 -0.09 -44.44 -0.16
CA ASN A 213 0.23 -43.08 0.27
C ASN A 213 -1.04 -42.22 0.35
N GLU A 214 -1.47 -41.90 1.57
CA GLU A 214 -2.63 -41.05 1.85
C GLU A 214 -2.53 -39.63 1.26
N ARG A 215 -1.32 -39.20 0.88
CA ARG A 215 -1.06 -37.89 0.23
C ARG A 215 -1.04 -37.96 -1.29
N LEU A 216 -1.29 -39.11 -1.90
CA LEU A 216 -1.31 -39.25 -3.34
C LEU A 216 -2.65 -39.82 -3.77
N GLU A 217 -3.56 -38.95 -4.20
CA GLU A 217 -4.91 -39.34 -4.57
C GLU A 217 -5.01 -39.64 -6.07
N LEU A 218 -5.50 -40.82 -6.43
CA LEU A 218 -5.78 -41.14 -7.82
C LEU A 218 -7.02 -40.39 -8.31
N LYS A 219 -6.87 -39.61 -9.38
CA LYS A 219 -7.97 -38.84 -10.01
C LYS A 219 -8.44 -39.39 -11.34
N GLY A 220 -7.65 -40.25 -11.97
CA GLY A 220 -8.05 -40.88 -13.22
C GLY A 220 -7.04 -41.86 -13.76
N LEU A 221 -7.54 -42.84 -14.49
CA LEU A 221 -6.77 -43.82 -15.20
C LEU A 221 -7.32 -43.97 -16.61
N GLU A 222 -6.59 -43.43 -17.58
CA GLU A 222 -7.06 -43.35 -18.96
C GLU A 222 -6.30 -44.34 -19.83
N ILE A 223 -7.02 -45.13 -20.61
CA ILE A 223 -6.46 -45.96 -21.70
C ILE A 223 -6.95 -45.40 -23.02
N SER A 224 -6.04 -44.87 -23.83
CA SER A 224 -6.32 -44.50 -25.21
C SER A 224 -5.67 -45.51 -26.14
N ALA A 225 -6.47 -46.32 -26.83
CA ALA A 225 -5.99 -47.35 -27.75
C ALA A 225 -6.05 -46.88 -29.21
N TYR A 226 -4.96 -47.09 -29.94
CA TYR A 226 -4.77 -46.57 -31.28
C TYR A 226 -4.49 -47.68 -32.29
N ALA A 227 -4.97 -47.53 -33.53
CA ALA A 227 -4.33 -48.13 -34.69
C ALA A 227 -3.53 -47.10 -35.48
N SER A 228 -2.53 -47.60 -36.21
CA SER A 228 -1.71 -46.77 -37.09
C SER A 228 -2.47 -46.51 -38.40
N PRO A 229 -2.28 -45.37 -39.06
CA PRO A 229 -2.91 -45.07 -40.34
C PRO A 229 -2.21 -45.80 -41.49
N ASP A 230 -2.23 -47.13 -41.47
CA ASP A 230 -1.57 -48.01 -42.46
C ASP A 230 -2.45 -49.18 -42.94
N GLY A 231 -3.77 -49.02 -42.84
CA GLY A 231 -4.77 -49.99 -43.29
C GLY A 231 -6.17 -49.38 -43.43
N PRO A 232 -7.16 -50.13 -43.93
CA PRO A 232 -8.53 -49.63 -44.08
C PRO A 232 -9.13 -49.15 -42.75
N VAL A 233 -9.86 -48.04 -42.79
CA VAL A 233 -10.47 -47.40 -41.59
C VAL A 233 -11.33 -48.38 -40.77
N ASP A 234 -12.14 -49.22 -41.41
CA ASP A 234 -12.98 -50.22 -40.72
C ASP A 234 -12.11 -51.25 -39.96
N PHE A 235 -11.01 -51.69 -40.59
CA PHE A 235 -10.07 -52.62 -39.96
C PHE A 235 -9.34 -51.95 -38.79
N ASN A 236 -8.92 -50.70 -38.95
CA ASN A 236 -8.25 -49.92 -37.91
C ASN A 236 -9.17 -49.64 -36.72
N THR A 237 -10.46 -49.43 -36.98
CA THR A 237 -11.50 -49.28 -35.95
C THR A 237 -11.62 -50.56 -35.11
N ASP A 238 -11.75 -51.71 -35.76
CA ASP A 238 -11.79 -53.02 -35.09
C ASP A 238 -10.48 -53.31 -34.34
N LEU A 239 -9.33 -52.95 -34.92
CA LEU A 239 -8.02 -53.19 -34.32
C LEU A 239 -7.80 -52.34 -33.08
N ALA A 240 -8.16 -51.05 -33.11
CA ALA A 240 -8.11 -50.16 -31.96
C ALA A 240 -9.00 -50.68 -30.82
N ALA A 241 -10.22 -51.16 -31.14
CA ALA A 241 -11.11 -51.77 -30.16
C ALA A 241 -10.50 -53.04 -29.52
N LYS A 242 -9.89 -53.93 -30.31
CA LYS A 242 -9.19 -55.12 -29.80
C LYS A 242 -8.00 -54.75 -28.91
N ARG A 243 -7.23 -53.72 -29.29
CA ARG A 243 -6.11 -53.19 -28.49
C ARG A 243 -6.60 -52.62 -27.16
N LYS A 244 -7.70 -51.86 -27.15
CA LYS A 244 -8.37 -51.41 -25.92
C LYS A 244 -8.65 -52.59 -25.00
N SER A 245 -9.34 -53.63 -25.48
CA SER A 245 -9.66 -54.81 -24.67
C SER A 245 -8.43 -55.55 -24.15
N SER A 246 -7.33 -55.58 -24.91
CA SER A 246 -6.09 -56.23 -24.49
C SER A 246 -5.33 -55.42 -23.43
N ALA A 247 -5.32 -54.10 -23.57
CA ALA A 247 -4.72 -53.15 -22.64
C ALA A 247 -5.50 -53.13 -21.32
N ASP A 248 -6.83 -53.12 -21.39
CA ASP A 248 -7.71 -53.28 -20.24
C ASP A 248 -7.46 -54.60 -19.51
N ARG A 249 -7.39 -55.73 -20.23
CA ARG A 249 -7.09 -57.02 -19.62
C ARG A 249 -5.74 -57.03 -18.91
N TYR A 250 -4.73 -56.39 -19.49
CA TYR A 250 -3.43 -56.23 -18.84
C TYR A 250 -3.56 -55.42 -17.54
N LEU A 251 -4.17 -54.23 -17.61
CA LEU A 251 -4.35 -53.35 -16.47
C LEU A 251 -5.16 -54.03 -15.35
N SER A 252 -6.33 -54.56 -15.68
CA SER A 252 -7.18 -55.32 -14.76
C SER A 252 -6.44 -56.50 -14.11
N GLY A 253 -5.54 -57.15 -14.86
CA GLY A 253 -4.67 -58.20 -14.33
C GLY A 253 -3.62 -57.66 -13.35
N GLN A 254 -2.98 -56.53 -13.67
CA GLN A 254 -2.01 -55.88 -12.78
C GLN A 254 -2.67 -55.38 -11.51
N LEU A 255 -3.79 -54.65 -11.60
CA LEU A 255 -4.53 -54.16 -10.44
C LEU A 255 -4.89 -55.30 -9.47
N LYS A 256 -5.36 -56.43 -9.99
CA LYS A 256 -5.63 -57.63 -9.19
C LYS A 256 -4.36 -58.23 -8.56
N GLN A 257 -3.25 -58.26 -9.31
CA GLN A 257 -1.98 -58.80 -8.83
C GLN A 257 -1.36 -57.94 -7.73
N THR A 258 -1.48 -56.62 -7.82
CA THR A 258 -0.95 -55.65 -6.86
C THR A 258 -1.94 -55.29 -5.75
N ASN A 259 -3.14 -55.88 -5.77
CA ASN A 259 -4.24 -55.58 -4.86
C ASN A 259 -4.60 -54.08 -4.85
N VAL A 260 -4.55 -53.45 -6.02
CA VAL A 260 -4.91 -52.05 -6.21
C VAL A 260 -6.38 -51.94 -6.61
N GLU A 261 -7.15 -51.19 -5.84
CA GLU A 261 -8.58 -50.93 -6.11
C GLU A 261 -8.74 -49.54 -6.74
N VAL A 262 -9.40 -49.49 -7.90
CA VAL A 262 -9.70 -48.25 -8.62
C VAL A 262 -11.20 -48.19 -8.84
N ALA A 263 -11.84 -47.10 -8.45
CA ALA A 263 -13.26 -46.90 -8.68
C ALA A 263 -13.56 -46.83 -10.19
N ASP A 264 -14.64 -47.48 -10.62
CA ASP A 264 -15.01 -47.58 -12.04
C ASP A 264 -15.13 -46.21 -12.72
N GLU A 265 -15.59 -45.19 -11.98
CA GLU A 265 -15.74 -43.82 -12.47
C GLU A 265 -14.41 -43.10 -12.78
N LEU A 266 -13.29 -43.56 -12.20
CA LEU A 266 -11.95 -43.02 -12.46
C LEU A 266 -11.32 -43.65 -13.70
N ILE A 267 -11.85 -44.76 -14.20
CA ILE A 267 -11.31 -45.47 -15.36
C ILE A 267 -12.01 -44.97 -16.62
N SER A 268 -11.24 -44.36 -17.51
CA SER A 268 -11.71 -43.94 -18.84
C SER A 268 -11.01 -44.72 -19.92
N MET A 269 -11.75 -45.23 -20.90
CA MET A 269 -11.16 -45.95 -22.02
C MET A 269 -11.70 -45.45 -23.35
N MET A 270 -10.78 -45.09 -24.24
CA MET A 270 -11.07 -44.51 -25.55
C MET A 270 -10.37 -45.30 -26.65
N THR A 271 -10.96 -45.26 -27.84
CA THR A 271 -10.38 -45.83 -29.06
C THR A 271 -10.28 -44.75 -30.12
N THR A 272 -9.12 -44.63 -30.72
CA THR A 272 -8.91 -43.78 -31.89
C THR A 272 -8.47 -44.69 -33.03
N PRO A 273 -9.32 -44.91 -34.06
CA PRO A 273 -8.98 -45.78 -35.18
C PRO A 273 -7.64 -45.40 -35.83
N GLU A 274 -7.42 -44.12 -36.10
CA GLU A 274 -6.17 -43.64 -36.72
C GLU A 274 -5.67 -42.39 -35.99
N ASP A 275 -4.50 -42.51 -35.35
CA ASP A 275 -3.85 -41.42 -34.60
C ASP A 275 -3.19 -40.39 -35.53
N TRP A 276 -4.00 -39.65 -36.30
CA TRP A 276 -3.48 -38.63 -37.23
C TRP A 276 -2.81 -37.46 -36.53
N GLU A 277 -3.24 -37.10 -35.31
CA GLU A 277 -2.60 -36.06 -34.52
C GLU A 277 -1.25 -36.53 -33.97
N GLY A 278 -1.17 -37.76 -33.45
CA GLY A 278 0.11 -38.37 -33.08
C GLY A 278 1.05 -38.55 -34.26
N PHE A 279 0.52 -38.92 -35.43
CA PHE A 279 1.30 -39.00 -36.68
C PHE A 279 1.90 -37.64 -37.02
N LYS A 280 1.08 -36.57 -36.98
CA LYS A 280 1.52 -35.20 -37.23
C LYS A 280 2.64 -34.79 -36.27
N LYS A 281 2.47 -35.01 -34.97
CA LYS A 281 3.48 -34.68 -33.96
C LYS A 281 4.80 -35.42 -34.19
N LEU A 282 4.75 -36.73 -34.44
CA LEU A 282 5.96 -37.50 -34.73
C LEU A 282 6.64 -37.05 -36.03
N MET A 283 5.85 -36.64 -37.03
CA MET A 283 6.41 -36.05 -38.25
C MET A 283 7.07 -34.70 -38.00
N GLU A 284 6.46 -33.82 -37.21
CA GLU A 284 7.02 -32.52 -36.80
C GLU A 284 8.34 -32.66 -36.05
N GLU A 285 8.54 -33.74 -35.29
CA GLU A 285 9.77 -34.05 -34.56
C GLU A 285 10.82 -34.81 -35.38
N SER A 286 10.46 -35.29 -36.57
CA SER A 286 11.34 -36.11 -37.43
C SER A 286 12.21 -35.29 -38.39
N ASP A 287 13.23 -35.95 -38.94
CA ASP A 287 14.10 -35.46 -40.02
C ASP A 287 13.80 -36.11 -41.39
N ILE A 288 12.60 -36.68 -41.55
CA ILE A 288 12.19 -37.39 -42.77
C ILE A 288 12.14 -36.43 -43.97
N GLN A 289 12.67 -36.88 -45.11
CA GLN A 289 12.62 -36.13 -46.36
C GLN A 289 11.16 -35.82 -46.75
N ASP A 290 10.92 -34.62 -47.29
CA ASP A 290 9.58 -34.16 -47.73
C ASP A 290 8.55 -34.02 -46.59
N LYS A 291 9.00 -33.97 -45.33
CA LYS A 291 8.18 -33.69 -44.13
C LYS A 291 7.21 -32.52 -44.29
N GLU A 292 7.67 -31.38 -44.82
CA GLU A 292 6.81 -30.20 -45.01
C GLU A 292 5.66 -30.46 -46.01
N MET A 293 5.89 -31.31 -47.01
CA MET A 293 4.85 -31.73 -47.94
C MET A 293 3.85 -32.66 -47.24
N ILE A 294 4.32 -33.60 -46.41
CA ILE A 294 3.48 -34.51 -45.63
C ILE A 294 2.61 -33.73 -44.62
N LEU A 295 3.19 -32.77 -43.89
CA LEU A 295 2.43 -31.91 -42.98
C LEU A 295 1.39 -31.06 -43.71
N ARG A 296 1.71 -30.61 -44.93
CA ARG A 296 0.76 -29.92 -45.80
C ARG A 296 -0.41 -30.83 -46.21
N VAL A 297 -0.15 -32.09 -46.58
CA VAL A 297 -1.21 -33.07 -46.89
C VAL A 297 -2.16 -33.24 -45.69
N LEU A 298 -1.62 -33.37 -44.48
CA LEU A 298 -2.43 -33.48 -43.25
C LEU A 298 -3.30 -32.24 -42.99
N SER A 299 -2.82 -31.05 -43.36
CA SER A 299 -3.56 -29.79 -43.23
C SER A 299 -4.63 -29.58 -44.32
N MET A 300 -4.36 -30.07 -45.54
CA MET A 300 -5.22 -29.85 -46.70
C MET A 300 -6.39 -30.82 -46.76
N HIS A 301 -6.20 -32.03 -46.23
CA HIS A 301 -7.21 -33.08 -46.24
C HIS A 301 -7.61 -33.41 -44.81
N SER A 302 -8.91 -33.55 -44.55
CA SER A 302 -9.45 -34.05 -43.29
C SER A 302 -9.92 -35.50 -43.38
N ASP A 303 -10.16 -36.00 -44.60
CA ASP A 303 -10.57 -37.38 -44.85
C ASP A 303 -9.39 -38.35 -44.64
N PRO A 304 -9.54 -39.36 -43.76
CA PRO A 304 -8.47 -40.29 -43.42
C PRO A 304 -8.00 -41.14 -44.61
N VAL A 305 -8.91 -41.54 -45.50
CA VAL A 305 -8.60 -42.36 -46.68
C VAL A 305 -7.77 -41.53 -47.67
N VAL A 306 -8.15 -40.27 -47.86
CA VAL A 306 -7.39 -39.35 -48.72
C VAL A 306 -6.00 -39.07 -48.14
N ARG A 307 -5.90 -38.81 -46.83
CA ARG A 307 -4.60 -38.61 -46.15
C ARG A 307 -3.68 -39.81 -46.34
N GLU A 308 -4.17 -41.01 -46.07
CA GLU A 308 -3.41 -42.24 -46.19
C GLU A 308 -2.93 -42.46 -47.64
N GLN A 309 -3.79 -42.26 -48.63
CA GLN A 309 -3.45 -42.44 -50.04
C GLN A 309 -2.38 -41.43 -50.51
N GLU A 310 -2.54 -40.16 -50.19
CA GLU A 310 -1.59 -39.11 -50.57
C GLU A 310 -0.21 -39.33 -49.92
N ILE A 311 -0.18 -39.76 -48.65
CA ILE A 311 1.07 -40.07 -47.95
C ILE A 311 1.74 -41.33 -48.53
N LYS A 312 0.96 -42.37 -48.88
CA LYS A 312 1.47 -43.59 -49.53
C LYS A 312 2.06 -43.33 -50.92
N ASN A 313 1.55 -42.33 -51.65
CA ASN A 313 2.08 -41.96 -52.96
C ASN A 313 3.51 -41.39 -52.89
N LEU A 314 3.97 -40.93 -51.71
CA LEU A 314 5.32 -40.43 -51.47
C LEU A 314 6.32 -41.57 -51.23
N SER A 315 6.47 -42.46 -52.22
CA SER A 315 7.15 -43.78 -52.10
C SER A 315 8.45 -43.83 -51.27
N ALA A 316 9.39 -42.90 -51.47
CA ALA A 316 10.66 -42.89 -50.72
C ALA A 316 10.50 -42.44 -49.25
N ALA A 317 9.70 -41.41 -49.00
CA ALA A 317 9.40 -40.95 -47.64
C ALA A 317 8.51 -41.95 -46.89
N PHE A 318 7.60 -42.63 -47.60
CA PHE A 318 6.68 -43.61 -47.02
C PHE A 318 7.39 -44.83 -46.43
N GLU A 319 8.45 -45.35 -47.08
CA GLU A 319 9.21 -46.46 -46.49
C GLU A 319 9.87 -46.06 -45.16
N VAL A 320 10.40 -44.84 -45.06
CA VAL A 320 10.96 -44.32 -43.79
C VAL A 320 9.86 -44.12 -42.74
N ILE A 321 8.71 -43.56 -43.13
CA ILE A 321 7.52 -43.41 -42.26
C ILE A 321 7.06 -44.77 -41.71
N LYS A 322 7.04 -45.79 -42.56
CA LYS A 322 6.62 -47.15 -42.21
C LYS A 322 7.55 -47.84 -41.22
N ASP A 323 8.84 -47.53 -41.28
CA ASP A 323 9.83 -48.13 -40.38
C ASP A 323 10.05 -47.29 -39.09
N GLU A 324 9.89 -45.97 -39.14
CA GLU A 324 10.25 -45.08 -38.03
C GLU A 324 9.05 -44.44 -37.30
N ILE A 325 7.92 -44.20 -37.98
CA ILE A 325 6.77 -43.45 -37.46
C ILE A 325 5.59 -44.36 -37.15
N LEU A 326 5.10 -45.11 -38.14
CA LEU A 326 3.92 -45.98 -37.99
C LEU A 326 4.07 -47.00 -36.85
N PRO A 327 5.23 -47.61 -36.57
CA PRO A 327 5.39 -48.51 -35.43
C PRO A 327 5.16 -47.83 -34.07
N LYS A 328 5.52 -46.55 -33.92
CA LYS A 328 5.32 -45.79 -32.67
C LYS A 328 3.85 -45.46 -32.41
N LEU A 329 3.03 -45.38 -33.47
CA LEU A 329 1.59 -45.12 -33.38
C LEU A 329 0.77 -46.38 -33.06
N ARG A 330 1.36 -47.57 -33.18
CA ARG A 330 0.71 -48.84 -32.83
C ARG A 330 0.75 -49.03 -31.32
N ARG A 331 -0.09 -48.33 -30.57
CA ARG A 331 0.00 -48.31 -29.10
C ARG A 331 -1.33 -48.24 -28.38
N SER A 332 -1.27 -48.58 -27.10
CA SER A 332 -2.24 -48.17 -26.08
C SER A 332 -1.49 -47.26 -25.12
N LYS A 333 -1.89 -45.99 -25.09
CA LYS A 333 -1.37 -45.00 -24.16
C LYS A 333 -2.12 -45.12 -22.84
N PHE A 334 -1.38 -45.23 -21.76
CA PHE A 334 -1.88 -45.18 -20.39
C PHE A 334 -1.54 -43.82 -19.80
N THR A 335 -2.52 -43.16 -19.20
CA THR A 335 -2.32 -41.92 -18.45
C THR A 335 -2.89 -42.10 -17.05
N VAL A 336 -2.03 -42.06 -16.04
CA VAL A 336 -2.41 -42.03 -14.63
C VAL A 336 -2.45 -40.57 -14.20
N LYS A 337 -3.61 -40.07 -13.79
CA LYS A 337 -3.80 -38.72 -13.26
C LYS A 337 -3.94 -38.82 -11.74
N MET A 338 -3.15 -38.06 -11.01
CA MET A 338 -3.15 -38.06 -9.55
C MET A 338 -3.00 -36.65 -9.01
N GLU A 339 -3.30 -36.47 -7.74
CA GLU A 339 -3.07 -35.23 -7.01
C GLU A 339 -2.19 -35.52 -5.80
N HIS A 340 -1.08 -34.80 -5.70
CA HIS A 340 -0.26 -34.80 -4.50
C HIS A 340 -0.83 -33.79 -3.51
N ILE A 341 -1.27 -34.28 -2.34
CA ILE A 341 -1.84 -33.51 -1.24
C ILE A 341 -0.72 -33.16 -0.26
N GLY A 342 -0.34 -31.89 -0.25
CA GLY A 342 0.59 -31.30 0.71
C GLY A 342 0.05 -31.32 2.14
N TRP A 343 0.88 -30.86 3.07
CA TRP A 343 0.54 -30.78 4.50
C TRP A 343 -0.72 -29.94 4.76
N SER A 344 -1.55 -30.33 5.74
CA SER A 344 -2.64 -29.51 6.27
C SER A 344 -2.11 -28.31 7.07
N ASP A 345 -2.98 -27.38 7.45
CA ASP A 345 -2.55 -26.22 8.26
C ASP A 345 -2.07 -26.63 9.65
N GLU A 346 -2.76 -27.58 10.27
CA GLU A 346 -2.36 -28.18 11.54
C GLU A 346 -1.02 -28.91 11.41
N GLU A 347 -0.85 -29.70 10.34
CA GLU A 347 0.39 -30.43 10.10
C GLU A 347 1.58 -29.48 9.85
N LEU A 348 1.38 -28.38 9.12
CA LEU A 348 2.42 -27.37 8.92
C LEU A 348 2.82 -26.69 10.23
N LYS A 349 1.85 -26.40 11.11
CA LYS A 349 2.12 -25.85 12.45
C LYS A 349 2.87 -26.85 13.33
N ASP A 350 2.49 -28.13 13.27
CA ASP A 350 3.14 -29.20 14.03
C ASP A 350 4.56 -29.46 13.51
N LEU A 351 4.76 -29.47 12.18
CA LEU A 351 6.08 -29.62 11.56
C LEU A 351 6.98 -28.43 11.88
N TRP A 352 6.47 -27.20 11.89
CA TRP A 352 7.23 -26.04 12.33
C TRP A 352 7.77 -26.23 13.77
N THR A 353 6.96 -26.82 14.64
CA THR A 353 7.31 -27.02 16.05
C THR A 353 8.24 -28.22 16.26
N SER A 354 8.01 -29.31 15.53
CA SER A 354 8.67 -30.60 15.75
C SER A 354 9.89 -30.83 14.86
N ASN A 355 9.84 -30.41 13.60
CA ASN A 355 10.89 -30.67 12.62
C ASN A 355 10.90 -29.63 11.48
N PRO A 356 11.23 -28.36 11.76
CA PRO A 356 11.08 -27.28 10.78
C PRO A 356 12.04 -27.40 9.58
N ASP A 357 13.10 -28.20 9.67
CA ASP A 357 14.07 -28.43 8.58
C ASP A 357 13.49 -29.27 7.43
N THR A 358 12.36 -29.96 7.62
CA THR A 358 11.70 -30.71 6.54
C THR A 358 10.82 -29.84 5.65
N LEU A 359 10.46 -28.64 6.11
CA LEU A 359 9.58 -27.75 5.38
C LEU A 359 10.32 -27.07 4.21
N LYS A 360 9.70 -27.10 3.04
CA LYS A 360 10.18 -26.46 1.82
C LYS A 360 9.88 -24.96 1.84
N LEU A 361 10.45 -24.23 0.87
CA LEU A 361 10.32 -22.77 0.77
C LEU A 361 8.86 -22.28 0.84
N GLU A 362 7.99 -22.79 -0.03
CA GLU A 362 6.58 -22.32 -0.06
C GLU A 362 5.80 -22.77 1.18
N GLU A 363 6.09 -23.95 1.72
CA GLU A 363 5.50 -24.43 2.97
C GLU A 363 5.89 -23.54 4.16
N LEU A 364 7.15 -23.11 4.26
CA LEU A 364 7.59 -22.18 5.30
C LEU A 364 6.97 -20.79 5.15
N LEU A 365 6.92 -20.25 3.92
CA LEU A 365 6.32 -18.94 3.67
C LEU A 365 4.83 -18.94 4.01
N TYR A 366 4.12 -19.99 3.63
CA TYR A 366 2.70 -20.18 3.94
C TYR A 366 2.47 -20.45 5.43
N ALA A 367 3.27 -21.32 6.06
CA ALA A 367 3.16 -21.64 7.48
C ALA A 367 3.24 -20.38 8.36
N ALA A 368 4.07 -19.40 8.00
CA ALA A 368 4.13 -18.13 8.73
C ALA A 368 2.78 -17.39 8.74
N THR A 369 1.97 -17.51 7.69
CA THR A 369 0.64 -16.87 7.62
C THR A 369 -0.39 -17.51 8.55
N LEU A 370 -0.15 -18.75 8.98
CA LEU A 370 -1.06 -19.54 9.80
C LEU A 370 -1.01 -19.19 11.30
N PHE A 371 -0.02 -18.39 11.71
CA PHE A 371 0.13 -17.90 13.08
C PHE A 371 -0.38 -16.47 13.17
N ASP A 372 -0.90 -16.05 14.32
CA ASP A 372 -1.23 -14.64 14.55
C ASP A 372 -0.05 -13.87 15.13
N ASN A 373 0.70 -14.54 16.02
CA ASN A 373 1.79 -14.01 16.80
C ASN A 373 3.01 -13.58 15.97
N ASN A 374 3.51 -12.35 16.19
CA ASN A 374 4.59 -11.78 15.40
C ASN A 374 5.95 -12.46 15.66
N GLU A 375 6.23 -12.89 16.88
CA GLU A 375 7.50 -13.56 17.22
C GLU A 375 7.63 -14.89 16.48
N THR A 376 6.53 -15.64 16.34
CA THR A 376 6.52 -16.91 15.60
C THR A 376 6.71 -16.66 14.11
N LYS A 377 5.99 -15.67 13.54
CA LYS A 377 6.18 -15.24 12.14
C LYS A 377 7.63 -14.86 11.87
N LEU A 378 8.22 -14.06 12.74
CA LEU A 378 9.60 -13.61 12.63
C LEU A 378 10.57 -14.80 12.65
N ALA A 379 10.37 -15.76 13.56
CA ALA A 379 11.19 -16.96 13.63
C ALA A 379 11.12 -17.79 12.34
N ILE A 380 9.92 -17.96 11.77
CA ILE A 380 9.71 -18.69 10.51
C ILE A 380 10.42 -17.95 9.37
N TYR A 381 10.12 -16.66 9.14
CA TYR A 381 10.73 -15.93 8.03
C TYR A 381 12.25 -15.80 8.16
N LYS A 382 12.78 -15.69 9.39
CA LYS A 382 14.22 -15.72 9.64
C LYS A 382 14.82 -17.07 9.27
N LYS A 383 14.16 -18.19 9.60
CA LYS A 383 14.61 -19.52 9.18
C LYS A 383 14.58 -19.63 7.66
N THR A 384 13.50 -19.19 7.02
CA THR A 384 13.35 -19.20 5.56
C THR A 384 14.44 -18.38 4.89
N ALA A 385 14.74 -17.18 5.39
CA ALA A 385 15.79 -16.31 4.85
C ALA A 385 17.19 -16.95 4.99
N ASN A 386 17.43 -17.69 6.09
CA ASN A 386 18.69 -18.40 6.28
C ASN A 386 18.83 -19.64 5.36
N ALA A 387 17.77 -20.42 5.19
CA ALA A 387 17.76 -21.59 4.33
C ALA A 387 17.75 -21.23 2.83
N PHE A 388 17.13 -20.11 2.50
CA PHE A 388 16.95 -19.61 1.13
C PHE A 388 17.37 -18.13 1.03
N PRO A 389 18.68 -17.83 1.09
CA PRO A 389 19.18 -16.45 1.15
C PRO A 389 18.81 -15.60 -0.07
N GLY A 390 18.58 -16.20 -1.23
CA GLY A 390 18.11 -15.53 -2.45
C GLY A 390 16.59 -15.30 -2.53
N CYS A 391 15.83 -15.57 -1.47
CA CYS A 391 14.38 -15.36 -1.46
C CYS A 391 14.02 -13.97 -0.93
N ALA A 392 13.77 -13.01 -1.83
CA ALA A 392 13.33 -11.66 -1.47
C ALA A 392 12.05 -11.65 -0.60
N ARG A 393 11.13 -12.60 -0.83
CA ARG A 393 9.88 -12.74 -0.06
C ARG A 393 10.13 -13.03 1.42
N ALA A 394 11.14 -13.85 1.73
CA ALA A 394 11.50 -14.19 3.10
C ALA A 394 12.04 -12.95 3.84
N HIS A 395 13.00 -12.25 3.24
CA HIS A 395 13.56 -11.01 3.81
C HIS A 395 12.51 -9.89 3.91
N GLY A 396 11.70 -9.71 2.88
CA GLY A 396 10.65 -8.69 2.84
C GLY A 396 9.56 -8.93 3.89
N ASN A 397 9.07 -10.16 4.03
CA ASN A 397 8.07 -10.49 5.05
C ASN A 397 8.66 -10.45 6.46
N MET A 398 9.93 -10.84 6.64
CA MET A 398 10.67 -10.62 7.89
C MET A 398 10.69 -9.14 8.27
N GLY A 399 11.01 -8.25 7.33
CA GLY A 399 10.98 -6.80 7.55
C GLY A 399 9.58 -6.28 7.91
N ALA A 400 8.53 -6.77 7.25
CA ALA A 400 7.16 -6.36 7.54
C ALA A 400 6.70 -6.77 8.94
N VAL A 401 7.16 -7.93 9.44
CA VAL A 401 6.89 -8.37 10.82
C VAL A 401 7.69 -7.54 11.82
N LEU A 402 8.98 -7.29 11.57
CA LEU A 402 9.81 -6.42 12.42
C LEU A 402 9.23 -5.01 12.53
N TYR A 403 8.73 -4.46 11.42
CA TYR A 403 8.05 -3.16 11.40
C TYR A 403 6.83 -3.14 12.33
N LYS A 404 6.00 -4.19 12.28
CA LYS A 404 4.82 -4.32 13.16
C LYS A 404 5.19 -4.47 14.64
N MET A 405 6.39 -4.98 14.93
CA MET A 405 6.93 -5.08 16.29
C MET A 405 7.58 -3.77 16.77
N GLY A 406 7.67 -2.74 15.93
CA GLY A 406 8.33 -1.47 16.25
C GLY A 406 9.86 -1.51 16.10
N GLU A 407 10.43 -2.61 15.61
CA GLU A 407 11.86 -2.80 15.40
C GLU A 407 12.31 -2.19 14.06
N LEU A 408 12.23 -0.85 13.96
CA LEU A 408 12.37 -0.11 12.70
C LEU A 408 13.73 -0.31 12.01
N ASP A 409 14.83 -0.21 12.74
CA ASP A 409 16.19 -0.39 12.18
C ASP A 409 16.38 -1.81 11.61
N ALA A 410 15.86 -2.82 12.31
CA ALA A 410 15.93 -4.20 11.87
C ALA A 410 15.03 -4.44 10.65
N ALA A 411 13.84 -3.83 10.64
CA ALA A 411 12.92 -3.87 9.50
C ALA A 411 13.55 -3.25 8.26
N GLU A 412 14.17 -2.08 8.38
CA GLU A 412 14.85 -1.39 7.29
C GLU A 412 15.97 -2.27 6.70
N LYS A 413 16.79 -2.88 7.54
CA LYS A 413 17.85 -3.80 7.11
C LYS A 413 17.29 -4.99 6.33
N ALA A 414 16.19 -5.58 6.78
CA ALA A 414 15.55 -6.70 6.12
C ALA A 414 14.93 -6.29 4.77
N PHE A 415 14.28 -5.12 4.69
CA PHE A 415 13.76 -4.59 3.44
C PHE A 415 14.88 -4.28 2.43
N LYS A 416 16.00 -3.69 2.86
CA LYS A 416 17.17 -3.47 2.00
C LYS A 416 17.74 -4.78 1.47
N ALA A 417 17.90 -5.79 2.32
CA ALA A 417 18.35 -7.12 1.90
C ALA A 417 17.41 -7.76 0.86
N ALA A 418 16.10 -7.57 0.98
CA ALA A 418 15.14 -8.01 -0.02
C ALA A 418 15.25 -7.21 -1.33
N LYS A 419 15.46 -5.89 -1.24
CA LYS A 419 15.62 -4.97 -2.38
C LYS A 419 16.89 -5.25 -3.19
N ASP A 420 17.97 -5.66 -2.53
CA ASP A 420 19.21 -6.09 -3.19
C ASP A 420 19.01 -7.34 -4.06
N ILE A 421 17.97 -8.14 -3.78
CA ILE A 421 17.60 -9.33 -4.57
C ILE A 421 16.63 -8.95 -5.69
N VAL A 422 15.57 -8.20 -5.36
CA VAL A 422 14.56 -7.71 -6.32
C VAL A 422 14.13 -6.30 -5.92
N ASP A 423 14.21 -5.35 -6.85
CA ASP A 423 13.62 -4.02 -6.67
C ASP A 423 12.18 -3.99 -7.20
N ASN A 424 11.22 -3.68 -6.32
CA ASN A 424 9.80 -3.56 -6.67
C ASN A 424 9.01 -2.63 -5.74
N ASP A 425 7.78 -2.35 -6.12
CA ASP A 425 6.86 -1.43 -5.43
C ASP A 425 6.57 -1.83 -3.98
N ILE A 426 6.53 -3.13 -3.65
CA ILE A 426 6.31 -3.60 -2.27
C ILE A 426 7.44 -3.09 -1.37
N LEU A 427 8.68 -3.24 -1.81
CA LEU A 427 9.85 -2.85 -1.03
C LEU A 427 10.05 -1.34 -1.00
N ASN A 428 9.77 -0.65 -2.09
CA ASN A 428 9.79 0.82 -2.13
C ASN A 428 8.77 1.42 -1.16
N ASN A 429 7.51 0.93 -1.15
CA ASN A 429 6.52 1.33 -0.15
C ASN A 429 7.00 1.04 1.28
N ASN A 430 7.55 -0.15 1.52
CA ASN A 430 7.97 -0.54 2.86
C ASN A 430 9.13 0.30 3.40
N LEU A 431 10.08 0.67 2.54
CA LEU A 431 11.15 1.61 2.88
C LEU A 431 10.62 3.04 3.06
N GLY A 432 9.62 3.46 2.26
CA GLY A 432 8.90 4.72 2.47
C GLY A 432 8.20 4.79 3.81
N ALA A 433 7.64 3.67 4.29
CA ALA A 433 7.03 3.58 5.61
C ALA A 433 8.06 3.76 6.74
N ILE A 434 9.28 3.23 6.56
CA ILE A 434 10.42 3.49 7.47
C ILE A 434 10.81 4.97 7.44
N ALA A 435 10.99 5.54 6.25
CA ALA A 435 11.34 6.96 6.09
C ALA A 435 10.34 7.88 6.79
N LEU A 436 9.04 7.62 6.60
CA LEU A 436 7.99 8.42 7.24
C LEU A 436 8.00 8.27 8.77
N LYS A 437 8.22 7.06 9.29
CA LYS A 437 8.37 6.84 10.75
C LYS A 437 9.59 7.56 11.33
N ASN A 438 10.65 7.74 10.55
CA ASN A 438 11.85 8.48 10.92
C ASN A 438 11.72 10.00 10.71
N GLY A 439 10.57 10.49 10.21
CA GLY A 439 10.32 11.91 9.96
C GLY A 439 10.83 12.43 8.62
N ASP A 440 11.38 11.57 7.75
CA ASP A 440 11.80 11.95 6.40
C ASP A 440 10.61 11.89 5.44
N VAL A 441 9.80 12.95 5.47
CA VAL A 441 8.55 13.08 4.70
C VAL A 441 8.81 13.10 3.20
N GLU A 442 9.89 13.76 2.76
CA GLU A 442 10.25 13.86 1.34
C GLU A 442 10.66 12.51 0.76
N ALA A 443 11.55 11.77 1.44
CA ALA A 443 11.93 10.43 1.00
C ALA A 443 10.74 9.45 1.02
N ALA A 444 9.86 9.58 2.02
CA ALA A 444 8.65 8.79 2.08
C ALA A 444 7.73 9.07 0.89
N LYS A 445 7.52 10.35 0.55
CA LYS A 445 6.71 10.78 -0.59
C LYS A 445 7.23 10.21 -1.90
N GLU A 446 8.53 10.32 -2.15
CA GLU A 446 9.16 9.75 -3.35
C GLU A 446 8.92 8.25 -3.43
N ALA A 447 9.20 7.52 -2.35
CA ALA A 447 9.08 6.08 -2.28
C ALA A 447 7.63 5.59 -2.49
N PHE A 448 6.65 6.24 -1.87
CA PHE A 448 5.24 5.88 -2.08
C PHE A 448 4.75 6.24 -3.48
N THR A 449 5.18 7.38 -4.03
CA THR A 449 4.81 7.80 -5.40
C THR A 449 5.34 6.81 -6.44
N ALA A 450 6.56 6.32 -6.25
CA ALA A 450 7.15 5.26 -7.06
C ALA A 450 6.42 3.90 -6.92
N SER A 451 5.58 3.73 -5.90
CA SER A 451 4.92 2.46 -5.55
C SER A 451 3.40 2.48 -5.76
N LEU A 452 2.85 3.47 -6.46
CA LEU A 452 1.40 3.64 -6.64
C LEU A 452 0.69 2.39 -7.21
N GLY A 453 1.41 1.54 -7.95
CA GLY A 453 0.90 0.27 -8.49
C GLY A 453 0.61 -0.81 -7.44
N ALA A 454 1.08 -0.67 -6.20
CA ALA A 454 0.98 -1.71 -5.17
C ALA A 454 -0.29 -1.64 -4.29
N GLY A 455 -1.26 -0.81 -4.65
CA GLY A 455 -2.63 -0.83 -4.11
C GLY A 455 -2.90 0.14 -2.96
N GLU A 456 -4.07 -0.01 -2.34
CA GLU A 456 -4.68 0.99 -1.45
C GLU A 456 -3.86 1.36 -0.21
N LYS A 457 -2.97 0.47 0.26
CA LYS A 457 -2.06 0.78 1.37
C LYS A 457 -1.07 1.88 1.01
N VAL A 458 -0.62 1.93 -0.24
CA VAL A 458 0.29 2.99 -0.72
C VAL A 458 -0.46 4.30 -0.80
N SER A 459 -1.68 4.30 -1.34
CA SER A 459 -2.54 5.49 -1.36
C SER A 459 -2.81 6.00 0.06
N TYR A 460 -3.12 5.12 1.01
CA TYR A 460 -3.26 5.50 2.42
C TYR A 460 -2.00 6.20 2.96
N ASN A 461 -0.81 5.66 2.67
CA ASN A 461 0.46 6.24 3.12
C ASN A 461 0.71 7.63 2.50
N LEU A 462 0.42 7.81 1.21
CA LEU A 462 0.44 9.13 0.58
C LEU A 462 -0.57 10.07 1.21
N GLY A 463 -1.75 9.58 1.61
CA GLY A 463 -2.73 10.39 2.33
C GLY A 463 -2.16 11.02 3.61
N ILE A 464 -1.35 10.27 4.37
CA ILE A 464 -0.65 10.78 5.56
C ILE A 464 0.32 11.90 5.17
N VAL A 465 1.18 11.65 4.17
CA VAL A 465 2.15 12.63 3.66
C VAL A 465 1.45 13.92 3.23
N ASN A 466 0.34 13.82 2.49
CA ASN A 466 -0.39 15.00 2.03
C ASN A 466 -0.99 15.82 3.18
N ILE A 467 -1.42 15.21 4.30
CA ILE A 467 -1.79 15.97 5.50
C ILE A 467 -0.57 16.71 6.06
N MET A 468 0.58 16.04 6.14
CA MET A 468 1.83 16.63 6.65
C MET A 468 2.36 17.77 5.75
N GLU A 469 2.00 17.80 4.47
CA GLU A 469 2.30 18.89 3.53
C GLU A 469 1.22 19.98 3.48
N GLY A 470 0.09 19.78 4.16
CA GLY A 470 -1.05 20.71 4.14
C GLY A 470 -1.95 20.58 2.90
N ASP A 471 -1.74 19.58 2.03
CA ASP A 471 -2.59 19.29 0.87
C ASP A 471 -3.74 18.33 1.25
N TYR A 472 -4.76 18.89 1.89
CA TYR A 472 -5.89 18.09 2.38
C TYR A 472 -6.79 17.55 1.25
N ASP A 473 -6.79 18.20 0.08
CA ASP A 473 -7.50 17.72 -1.10
C ASP A 473 -6.86 16.45 -1.64
N ALA A 474 -5.54 16.45 -1.84
CA ALA A 474 -4.81 15.26 -2.25
C ALA A 474 -4.89 14.15 -1.19
N ALA A 475 -4.85 14.51 0.11
CA ALA A 475 -5.01 13.54 1.19
C ALA A 475 -6.34 12.78 1.10
N LEU A 476 -7.45 13.49 0.92
CA LEU A 476 -8.78 12.87 0.81
C LEU A 476 -8.94 12.02 -0.46
N ASN A 477 -8.36 12.46 -1.57
CA ASN A 477 -8.34 11.65 -2.80
C ASN A 477 -7.59 10.33 -2.58
N ASN A 478 -6.47 10.39 -1.86
CA ASN A 478 -5.64 9.22 -1.57
C ASN A 478 -6.26 8.26 -0.55
N PHE A 479 -6.99 8.76 0.46
CA PHE A 479 -7.77 7.90 1.35
C PHE A 479 -9.00 7.27 0.66
N GLY A 480 -9.54 7.92 -0.37
CA GLY A 480 -10.71 7.45 -1.08
C GLY A 480 -11.92 7.30 -0.17
N SER A 481 -12.57 6.14 -0.22
CA SER A 481 -13.75 5.83 0.60
C SER A 481 -13.41 5.19 1.95
N GLU A 482 -12.15 4.86 2.22
CA GLU A 482 -11.75 4.17 3.45
C GLU A 482 -11.91 5.09 4.67
N PRO A 483 -12.78 4.75 5.64
CA PRO A 483 -12.91 5.54 6.85
C PRO A 483 -11.67 5.33 7.73
N SER A 484 -10.96 6.41 8.03
CA SER A 484 -9.85 6.43 8.97
C SER A 484 -9.86 7.70 9.80
N PHE A 485 -9.12 7.70 10.91
CA PHE A 485 -8.90 8.90 11.69
C PHE A 485 -8.26 10.01 10.84
N ASN A 486 -7.24 9.69 10.05
CA ASN A 486 -6.58 10.65 9.16
C ASN A 486 -7.53 11.20 8.09
N ALA A 487 -8.44 10.38 7.55
CA ALA A 487 -9.46 10.86 6.62
C ALA A 487 -10.48 11.80 7.30
N ALA A 488 -10.81 11.58 8.58
CA ALA A 488 -11.65 12.51 9.34
C ALA A 488 -10.92 13.83 9.62
N LEU A 489 -9.63 13.75 10.00
CA LEU A 489 -8.79 14.91 10.23
C LEU A 489 -8.64 15.76 8.95
N ALA A 490 -8.30 15.15 7.82
CA ALA A 490 -8.18 15.85 6.54
C ALA A 490 -9.49 16.56 6.13
N ARG A 491 -10.66 15.94 6.39
CA ARG A 491 -11.96 16.60 6.17
C ARG A 491 -12.12 17.84 7.05
N TYR A 492 -11.78 17.73 8.33
CA TYR A 492 -11.86 18.85 9.27
C TYR A 492 -10.96 20.00 8.82
N LEU A 493 -9.71 19.71 8.47
CA LEU A 493 -8.71 20.69 8.05
C LEU A 493 -9.05 21.35 6.70
N LYS A 494 -9.79 20.67 5.83
CA LYS A 494 -10.37 21.25 4.60
C LYS A 494 -11.63 22.10 4.87
N GLY A 495 -12.17 22.06 6.08
CA GLY A 495 -13.40 22.77 6.47
C GLY A 495 -14.70 21.98 6.26
N ASP A 496 -14.64 20.69 5.90
CA ASP A 496 -15.79 19.78 5.88
C ASP A 496 -16.09 19.25 7.29
N VAL A 497 -16.63 20.12 8.14
CA VAL A 497 -16.86 19.84 9.56
C VAL A 497 -17.86 18.70 9.77
N ASP A 498 -18.96 18.68 9.02
CA ASP A 498 -20.00 17.65 9.17
C ASP A 498 -19.52 16.29 8.64
N GLY A 499 -18.79 16.27 7.52
CA GLY A 499 -18.17 15.05 7.00
C GLY A 499 -17.08 14.52 7.93
N ALA A 500 -16.28 15.40 8.54
CA ALA A 500 -15.31 15.03 9.55
C ALA A 500 -15.96 14.39 10.77
N TRP A 501 -17.01 15.01 11.32
CA TRP A 501 -17.77 14.44 12.44
C TRP A 501 -18.33 13.06 12.10
N ARG A 502 -19.02 12.93 10.96
CA ARG A 502 -19.60 11.64 10.55
C ARG A 502 -18.54 10.57 10.35
N THR A 503 -17.38 10.93 9.79
CA THR A 503 -16.28 9.97 9.58
C THR A 503 -15.71 9.54 10.94
N ALA A 504 -15.33 10.49 11.80
CA ALA A 504 -14.76 10.19 13.11
C ALA A 504 -15.74 9.42 14.00
N ALA A 505 -17.01 9.83 14.07
CA ALA A 505 -18.00 9.21 14.95
C ALA A 505 -18.31 7.74 14.59
N ASN A 506 -18.11 7.31 13.34
CA ASN A 506 -18.40 5.95 12.89
C ASN A 506 -17.16 5.03 12.82
N LEU A 507 -15.98 5.50 13.23
CA LEU A 507 -14.79 4.63 13.31
C LEU A 507 -14.97 3.55 14.39
N PRO A 508 -14.60 2.29 14.10
CA PRO A 508 -14.64 1.22 15.09
C PRO A 508 -13.53 1.38 16.13
N GLY A 509 -13.78 0.87 17.35
CA GLY A 509 -12.81 0.84 18.44
C GLY A 509 -12.69 2.15 19.24
N GLU A 510 -11.99 2.04 20.36
CA GLU A 510 -11.66 3.16 21.26
C GLU A 510 -10.31 3.75 20.82
N ASN A 511 -10.35 4.87 20.09
CA ASN A 511 -9.16 5.60 19.69
C ASN A 511 -9.21 7.00 20.36
N PRO A 512 -8.26 7.33 21.26
CA PRO A 512 -8.28 8.59 22.00
C PRO A 512 -8.19 9.81 21.07
N TYR A 513 -7.46 9.72 19.95
CA TYR A 513 -7.34 10.82 18.98
C TYR A 513 -8.64 11.09 18.22
N ARG A 514 -9.43 10.05 17.93
CA ARG A 514 -10.79 10.19 17.37
C ARG A 514 -11.67 11.02 18.31
N TYR A 515 -11.68 10.69 19.61
CA TYR A 515 -12.48 11.43 20.59
C TYR A 515 -11.97 12.87 20.76
N TYR A 516 -10.65 13.07 20.75
CA TYR A 516 -10.07 14.41 20.80
C TYR A 516 -10.53 15.27 19.60
N LEU A 517 -10.51 14.71 18.38
CA LEU A 517 -11.00 15.40 17.18
C LEU A 517 -12.51 15.70 17.26
N LEU A 518 -13.32 14.77 17.75
CA LEU A 518 -14.75 15.03 18.00
C LEU A 518 -14.94 16.16 19.01
N SER A 519 -14.12 16.24 20.05
CA SER A 519 -14.13 17.33 21.01
C SER A 519 -13.81 18.67 20.36
N VAL A 520 -12.75 18.75 19.55
CA VAL A 520 -12.37 19.93 18.77
C VAL A 520 -13.50 20.37 17.84
N ILE A 521 -14.14 19.43 17.13
CA ILE A 521 -15.27 19.73 16.24
C ILE A 521 -16.45 20.30 17.04
N ALA A 522 -16.81 19.67 18.17
CA ALA A 522 -17.92 20.12 19.01
C ALA A 522 -17.66 21.51 19.62
N ALA A 523 -16.43 21.79 20.05
CA ALA A 523 -16.03 23.10 20.56
C ALA A 523 -16.24 24.19 19.49
N ASN A 524 -15.89 23.89 18.24
CA ASN A 524 -16.07 24.78 17.10
C ASN A 524 -17.51 24.95 16.61
N GLN A 525 -18.39 24.01 16.97
CA GLN A 525 -19.83 24.08 16.73
C GLN A 525 -20.61 24.73 17.88
N ASP A 526 -19.92 25.32 18.87
CA ASP A 526 -20.52 25.91 20.08
C ASP A 526 -21.39 24.90 20.86
N LYS A 527 -20.93 23.64 20.95
CA LYS A 527 -21.56 22.54 21.73
C LYS A 527 -20.67 22.14 22.91
N PRO A 528 -20.56 22.98 23.96
CA PRO A 528 -19.57 22.80 25.02
C PRO A 528 -19.74 21.50 25.81
N GLU A 529 -20.96 21.04 26.05
CA GLU A 529 -21.22 19.79 26.79
C GLU A 529 -20.68 18.58 26.03
N VAL A 530 -20.93 18.53 24.72
CA VAL A 530 -20.48 17.46 23.83
C VAL A 530 -18.94 17.49 23.69
N ALA A 531 -18.35 18.67 23.64
CA ALA A 531 -16.90 18.83 23.57
C ALA A 531 -16.23 18.29 24.85
N VAL A 532 -16.73 18.66 26.01
CA VAL A 532 -16.23 18.22 27.33
C VAL A 532 -16.37 16.70 27.50
N GLU A 533 -17.51 16.12 27.10
CA GLU A 533 -17.73 14.67 27.16
C GLU A 533 -16.73 13.90 26.26
N ASN A 534 -16.53 14.35 25.03
CA ASN A 534 -15.57 13.71 24.12
C ASN A 534 -14.12 13.91 24.58
N LEU A 535 -13.76 15.05 25.17
CA LEU A 535 -12.42 15.26 25.72
C LEU A 535 -12.15 14.30 26.89
N LYS A 536 -13.14 14.10 27.76
CA LYS A 536 -13.06 13.12 28.84
C LYS A 536 -12.81 11.71 28.29
N LEU A 537 -13.58 11.28 27.30
CA LEU A 537 -13.39 9.97 26.65
C LEU A 537 -11.99 9.87 26.01
N ALA A 538 -11.51 10.94 25.38
CA ALA A 538 -10.19 10.97 24.79
C ALA A 538 -9.10 10.70 25.84
N ILE A 539 -9.20 11.34 27.02
CA ILE A 539 -8.25 11.20 28.12
C ILE A 539 -8.34 9.82 28.78
N GLU A 540 -9.55 9.32 29.03
CA GLU A 540 -9.79 8.00 29.65
C GLU A 540 -9.26 6.84 28.79
N ASN A 541 -9.27 7.00 27.46
CA ASN A 541 -8.83 5.97 26.51
C ASN A 541 -7.40 6.19 26.00
N CYS A 542 -6.66 7.15 26.55
CA CYS A 542 -5.28 7.41 26.15
C CYS A 542 -4.30 6.65 27.05
N GLU A 543 -3.31 5.98 26.47
CA GLU A 543 -2.22 5.37 27.23
C GLU A 543 -1.41 6.41 28.03
N SER A 544 -1.38 7.66 27.56
CA SER A 544 -0.72 8.79 28.21
C SER A 544 -1.70 9.96 28.43
N PRO A 545 -2.63 9.86 29.39
CA PRO A 545 -3.67 10.88 29.62
C PRO A 545 -3.10 12.29 29.83
N ARG A 546 -1.95 12.37 30.51
CA ARG A 546 -1.26 13.64 30.79
C ARG A 546 -0.86 14.40 29.53
N MET A 547 -0.38 13.70 28.50
CA MET A 547 -0.01 14.32 27.22
C MET A 547 -1.23 15.01 26.58
N MET A 548 -2.38 14.35 26.63
CA MET A 548 -3.62 14.87 26.06
C MET A 548 -4.17 16.06 26.86
N ILE A 549 -4.08 16.00 28.19
CA ILE A 549 -4.42 17.12 29.09
C ILE A 549 -3.53 18.33 28.80
N GLU A 550 -2.21 18.13 28.72
CA GLU A 550 -1.25 19.20 28.45
C GLU A 550 -1.48 19.84 27.08
N ARG A 551 -1.87 19.05 26.07
CA ARG A 551 -2.29 19.58 24.76
C ARG A 551 -3.58 20.39 24.88
N ALA A 552 -4.63 19.86 25.49
CA ALA A 552 -5.92 20.54 25.59
C ALA A 552 -5.86 21.89 26.33
N LEU A 553 -4.96 22.01 27.31
CA LEU A 553 -4.69 23.27 28.02
C LEU A 553 -4.06 24.35 27.13
N LYS A 554 -3.35 23.94 26.07
CA LYS A 554 -2.67 24.83 25.12
C LYS A 554 -3.45 25.03 23.81
N ASP A 555 -4.35 24.10 23.49
CA ASP A 555 -5.08 24.06 22.24
C ASP A 555 -6.13 25.17 22.15
N LEU A 556 -5.93 26.11 21.22
CA LEU A 556 -6.83 27.24 21.01
C LEU A 556 -8.22 26.81 20.52
N GLU A 557 -8.35 25.60 19.97
CA GLU A 557 -9.64 25.00 19.63
C GLU A 557 -10.55 24.92 20.88
N PHE A 558 -9.98 24.89 22.08
CA PHE A 558 -10.70 24.87 23.36
C PHE A 558 -10.72 26.20 24.10
N ALA A 559 -10.26 27.30 23.50
CA ALA A 559 -10.13 28.59 24.19
C ALA A 559 -11.44 29.07 24.85
N LYS A 560 -12.59 28.81 24.20
CA LYS A 560 -13.93 29.12 24.75
C LYS A 560 -14.32 28.28 25.96
N LEU A 561 -13.73 27.09 26.11
CA LEU A 561 -14.05 26.12 27.15
C LEU A 561 -13.18 26.27 28.39
N TRP A 562 -11.99 26.88 28.30
CA TRP A 562 -11.02 26.96 29.39
C TRP A 562 -11.56 27.54 30.71
N ASN A 563 -12.59 28.39 30.65
CA ASN A 563 -13.20 28.98 31.84
C ASN A 563 -14.34 28.15 32.44
N LEU A 564 -14.85 27.13 31.73
CA LEU A 564 -15.91 26.26 32.20
C LEU A 564 -15.41 25.34 33.31
N ASP A 565 -16.17 25.24 34.40
CA ASP A 565 -15.81 24.37 35.54
C ASP A 565 -15.71 22.90 35.12
N ALA A 566 -16.59 22.45 34.21
CA ALA A 566 -16.55 21.10 33.68
C ALA A 566 -15.29 20.80 32.86
N PHE A 567 -14.76 21.79 32.12
CA PHE A 567 -13.49 21.64 31.41
C PHE A 567 -12.33 21.59 32.40
N LYS A 568 -12.27 22.54 33.35
CA LYS A 568 -11.25 22.60 34.41
C LYS A 568 -11.17 21.28 35.19
N ALA A 569 -12.32 20.68 35.54
CA ALA A 569 -12.38 19.42 36.26
C ALA A 569 -11.79 18.21 35.51
N ILE A 570 -11.60 18.32 34.18
CA ILE A 570 -10.99 17.27 33.36
C ILE A 570 -9.47 17.47 33.24
N VAL A 571 -9.00 18.72 33.24
CA VAL A 571 -7.61 19.07 32.91
C VAL A 571 -6.77 19.56 34.09
N GLN A 572 -7.36 19.77 35.26
CA GLN A 572 -6.73 20.18 36.52
C GLN A 572 -6.93 19.10 37.58
#